data_AF-A0A337SGU7-F1
#
_entry.id   AF-A0A337SGU7-F1
#
_cell.length_a   1.000
_cell.length_b   1.000
_cell.length_c   1.000
_cell.angle_alpha   90.00
_cell.angle_beta   90.00
_cell.angle_gamma   90.00
#
_symmetry.space_group_name_H-M   'P 1'
#
loop_
_entity.id
_entity.type
_entity.pdbx_description
1 polymer ?
#
loop_
_entity_poly.entity_id
_entity_poly.type
_entity_poly.pdbx_seq_one_letter_code
_entity_poly.pdbx_strand_id
1 'polypeptide(L)'
;MQGQCTWEKAYQHHRRKVQDAQPLVDTRAPLSLSHLRLKLKKLKLEEERLTVIDRDNRLLLERVSCIMRTRGQTEKETTAHELKLGFSKATSKPKPQQQRRRGRLKTQSGKRRQI
;
A
#
# COMPACT_ATOMS: atom_id res chain seq x y z
N MET A 1 4.94 49.00 -51.64
CA MET A 1 4.17 48.73 -50.40
C MET A 1 4.01 47.22 -50.12
N GLN A 2 5.06 46.38 -50.20
CA GLN A 2 4.91 44.90 -50.15
C GLN A 2 5.54 44.21 -48.92
N GLY A 3 5.97 44.95 -47.90
CA GLY A 3 6.67 44.39 -46.73
C GLY A 3 5.80 43.98 -45.54
N GLN A 4 4.52 44.36 -45.51
CA GLN A 4 3.69 44.21 -44.29
C GLN A 4 2.96 42.86 -44.21
N CYS A 5 2.74 42.17 -45.33
CA CYS A 5 1.92 40.96 -45.34
C CYS A 5 2.64 39.69 -44.87
N THR A 6 3.97 39.69 -44.79
CA THR A 6 4.76 38.46 -44.49
C THR A 6 4.87 38.19 -43.00
N TRP A 7 5.17 39.23 -42.20
CA TRP A 7 5.23 39.12 -40.74
C TRP A 7 3.86 38.83 -40.15
N GLU A 8 2.80 39.45 -40.69
CA GLU A 8 1.41 39.24 -40.28
C GLU A 8 0.99 37.77 -40.49
N LYS A 9 1.32 37.20 -41.66
CA LYS A 9 1.08 35.78 -41.96
C LYS A 9 1.88 34.84 -41.06
N ALA A 10 3.15 35.14 -40.80
CA ALA A 10 3.99 34.36 -39.91
C ALA A 10 3.46 34.38 -38.47
N TYR A 11 2.99 35.54 -38.01
CA TYR A 11 2.37 35.71 -36.70
C TYR A 11 1.08 34.92 -36.57
N GLN A 12 0.17 35.03 -37.54
CA GLN A 12 -1.08 34.25 -37.54
C GLN A 12 -0.83 32.73 -37.56
N HIS A 13 0.15 32.28 -38.35
CA HIS A 13 0.55 30.87 -38.40
C HIS A 13 1.14 30.39 -37.07
N HIS A 14 1.99 31.19 -36.41
CA HIS A 14 2.49 30.89 -35.09
C HIS A 14 1.36 30.78 -34.06
N ARG A 15 0.42 31.74 -34.06
CA ARG A 15 -0.74 31.73 -33.16
C ARG A 15 -1.58 30.46 -33.33
N ARG A 16 -1.82 30.01 -34.56
CA ARG A 16 -2.50 28.73 -34.83
C ARG A 16 -1.73 27.56 -34.22
N LYS A 17 -0.42 27.46 -34.47
CA LYS A 17 0.41 26.39 -33.89
C LYS A 17 0.42 26.37 -32.37
N VAL A 18 0.42 27.53 -31.73
CA VAL A 18 0.35 27.64 -30.26
C VAL A 18 -1.02 27.19 -29.76
N GLN A 19 -2.09 27.57 -30.46
CA GLN A 19 -3.46 27.20 -30.09
C GLN A 19 -3.74 25.70 -30.30
N ASP A 20 -3.20 25.12 -31.37
CA ASP A 20 -3.37 23.70 -31.71
C ASP A 20 -2.43 22.78 -30.92
N ALA A 21 -1.46 23.34 -30.20
CA ALA A 21 -0.49 22.57 -29.43
C ALA A 21 -1.19 21.75 -28.34
N GLN A 22 -1.10 20.41 -28.46
CA GLN A 22 -1.55 19.49 -27.43
C GLN A 22 -0.50 19.36 -26.32
N PRO A 23 -0.92 19.23 -25.04
CA PRO A 23 0.02 18.94 -23.96
C PRO A 23 0.70 17.59 -24.20
N LEU A 24 2.04 17.59 -24.15
CA LEU A 24 2.85 16.36 -24.31
C LEU A 24 2.67 15.38 -23.15
N VAL A 25 2.33 15.90 -21.97
CA VAL A 25 2.20 15.14 -20.74
C VAL A 25 0.74 15.11 -20.32
N ASP A 26 0.28 13.92 -19.93
CA ASP A 26 -1.03 13.79 -19.31
C ASP A 26 -1.05 14.56 -17.98
N THR A 27 -1.92 15.55 -17.90
CA THR A 27 -2.15 16.37 -16.69
C THR A 27 -3.44 15.99 -15.98
N ARG A 28 -4.12 14.92 -16.42
CA ARG A 28 -5.34 14.44 -15.78
C ARG A 28 -5.06 14.01 -14.34
N ALA A 29 -6.07 14.18 -13.50
CA ALA A 29 -6.01 13.69 -12.13
C ALA A 29 -5.74 12.17 -12.15
N PRO A 30 -4.76 11.67 -11.38
CA PRO A 30 -4.52 10.24 -11.28
C PRO A 30 -5.79 9.52 -10.85
N LEU A 31 -6.01 8.31 -11.37
CA LEU A 31 -7.15 7.49 -10.98
C LEU A 31 -7.14 7.31 -9.47
N SER A 32 -8.28 7.59 -8.82
CA SER A 32 -8.41 7.34 -7.38
C SER A 32 -8.44 5.82 -7.14
N LEU A 33 -7.26 5.24 -6.91
CA LEU A 33 -7.16 3.80 -6.65
C LEU A 33 -7.83 3.51 -5.31
N SER A 34 -8.82 2.62 -5.30
CA SER A 34 -9.58 2.27 -4.10
C SER A 34 -8.68 1.84 -2.92
N HIS A 35 -7.54 1.20 -3.21
CA HIS A 35 -6.55 0.79 -2.22
C HIS A 35 -5.73 1.95 -1.61
N LEU A 36 -5.74 3.16 -2.19
CA LEU A 36 -5.18 4.37 -1.57
C LEU A 36 -6.14 4.94 -0.51
N ARG A 37 -7.45 4.74 -0.71
CA ARG A 37 -8.50 5.17 0.23
C ARG A 37 -8.75 4.13 1.32
N LEU A 38 -8.62 2.85 0.99
CA LEU A 38 -8.87 1.71 1.87
C LEU A 38 -7.57 1.01 2.25
N LYS A 39 -7.34 0.79 3.55
CA LYS A 39 -6.17 0.05 4.07
C LYS A 39 -6.36 -1.46 3.88
N LEU A 40 -6.47 -1.94 2.64
CA LEU A 40 -6.82 -3.33 2.31
C LEU A 40 -5.91 -4.36 3.00
N LYS A 41 -4.60 -4.10 3.08
CA LYS A 41 -3.67 -4.99 3.81
C LYS A 41 -4.02 -5.12 5.29
N LYS A 42 -4.42 -4.01 5.92
CA LYS A 42 -4.81 -4.01 7.34
C LYS A 42 -6.11 -4.81 7.52
N LEU A 43 -7.12 -4.54 6.69
CA LEU A 43 -8.41 -5.24 6.74
C LEU A 43 -8.24 -6.75 6.58
N LYS A 44 -7.43 -7.17 5.61
CA LYS A 44 -7.15 -8.60 5.39
C LYS A 44 -6.49 -9.26 6.60
N LEU A 45 -5.52 -8.61 7.23
CA LEU A 45 -4.87 -9.14 8.45
C LEU A 45 -5.83 -9.21 9.64
N GLU A 46 -6.75 -8.25 9.76
CA GLU A 46 -7.76 -8.26 10.81
C GLU A 46 -8.77 -9.40 10.59
N GLU A 47 -9.20 -9.62 9.35
CA GLU A 47 -10.06 -10.75 8.96
C GLU A 47 -9.39 -12.10 9.23
N GLU A 48 -8.14 -12.30 8.81
CA GLU A 48 -7.36 -13.51 9.09
C GLU A 48 -7.21 -13.75 10.61
N ARG A 49 -7.01 -12.69 11.40
CA ARG A 49 -6.95 -12.81 12.86
C ARG A 49 -8.30 -13.21 13.47
N LEU A 50 -9.40 -12.58 13.02
CA LEU A 50 -10.74 -12.86 13.53
C LEU A 50 -11.18 -14.28 13.20
N THR A 51 -10.91 -14.76 11.99
CA THR A 51 -11.24 -16.15 11.59
C THR A 51 -10.57 -17.21 12.46
N VAL A 52 -9.31 -16.97 12.90
CA VAL A 52 -8.63 -17.86 13.86
C VAL A 52 -9.34 -17.82 15.22
N ILE A 53 -9.63 -16.62 15.72
CA ILE A 53 -10.33 -16.44 17.00
C ILE A 53 -11.70 -17.14 16.98
N ASP A 54 -12.47 -16.99 15.92
CA ASP A 54 -13.81 -17.57 15.81
C ASP A 54 -13.76 -19.10 15.74
N ARG A 55 -12.78 -19.67 15.03
CA ARG A 55 -12.53 -21.12 15.01
C ARG A 55 -12.20 -21.64 16.41
N ASP A 56 -11.29 -20.97 17.12
CA ASP A 56 -10.85 -21.37 18.45
C ASP A 56 -11.99 -21.26 19.47
N ASN A 57 -12.78 -20.17 19.40
CA ASN A 57 -13.96 -19.98 20.23
C ASN A 57 -14.98 -21.09 20.02
N ARG A 58 -15.24 -21.48 18.77
CA ARG A 58 -16.15 -22.59 18.47
C ARG A 58 -15.65 -23.91 19.07
N LEU A 59 -14.37 -24.22 18.90
CA LEU A 59 -13.77 -25.44 19.45
C LEU A 59 -13.83 -25.46 20.99
N LEU A 60 -13.58 -24.31 21.62
CA LEU A 60 -13.70 -24.16 23.07
C LEU A 60 -15.14 -24.42 23.53
N LEU A 61 -16.13 -23.82 22.86
CA LEU A 61 -17.54 -24.01 23.18
C LEU A 61 -17.98 -25.48 23.03
N GLU A 62 -17.54 -26.15 21.96
CA GLU A 62 -17.81 -27.58 21.74
C GLU A 62 -17.24 -28.43 22.89
N ARG A 63 -16.00 -28.15 23.31
CA ARG A 63 -15.34 -28.85 24.44
C ARG A 63 -16.04 -28.60 25.77
N VAL A 64 -16.36 -27.35 26.10
CA VAL A 64 -17.05 -27.00 27.34
C VAL A 64 -18.44 -27.62 27.37
N SER A 65 -19.19 -27.56 26.27
CA SER A 65 -20.50 -28.21 26.15
C SER A 65 -20.43 -29.72 26.33
N CYS A 66 -19.40 -30.37 25.78
CA CYS A 66 -19.15 -31.78 26.00
C CYS A 66 -18.96 -32.07 27.51
N ILE A 67 -18.02 -31.38 28.17
CA ILE A 67 -17.72 -31.56 29.60
C ILE A 67 -18.98 -31.35 30.47
N MET A 68 -19.75 -30.30 30.17
CA MET A 68 -21.00 -30.01 30.90
C MET A 68 -22.03 -31.14 30.75
N ARG A 69 -22.13 -31.75 29.56
CA ARG A 69 -23.05 -32.88 29.31
C ARG A 69 -22.58 -34.17 29.97
N THR A 70 -21.30 -34.52 29.89
CA THR A 70 -20.77 -35.77 30.46
C THR A 70 -20.47 -35.71 31.95
N ARG A 71 -20.63 -34.56 32.63
CA ARG A 71 -20.42 -34.40 34.08
C ARG A 71 -19.09 -34.98 34.59
N GLY A 72 -18.05 -34.99 33.75
CA GLY A 72 -16.73 -35.55 34.09
C GLY A 72 -16.51 -37.03 33.74
N GLN A 73 -17.43 -37.70 33.04
CA GLN A 73 -17.14 -38.99 32.40
C GLN A 73 -16.26 -38.77 31.16
N THR A 74 -14.96 -39.06 31.30
CA THR A 74 -13.97 -38.96 30.21
C THR A 74 -13.95 -40.25 29.40
N GLU A 75 -14.62 -40.29 28.26
CA GLU A 75 -14.20 -41.17 27.18
C GLU A 75 -13.02 -40.51 26.46
N LYS A 76 -11.85 -41.13 26.61
CA LYS A 76 -10.55 -40.61 26.12
C LYS A 76 -10.40 -40.87 24.63
N GLU A 77 -11.32 -40.39 23.81
CA GLU A 77 -11.09 -40.38 22.36
C GLU A 77 -10.31 -39.14 21.99
N THR A 78 -9.00 -39.24 22.21
CA THR A 78 -8.04 -38.34 21.57
C THR A 78 -8.04 -38.72 20.10
N THR A 79 -8.93 -38.13 19.28
CA THR A 79 -8.85 -38.29 17.83
C THR A 79 -7.57 -37.60 17.38
N ALA A 80 -6.52 -38.41 17.27
CA ALA A 80 -5.19 -38.03 16.84
C ALA A 80 -5.26 -37.52 15.40
N HIS A 81 -5.45 -36.21 15.22
CA HIS A 81 -5.24 -35.58 13.92
C HIS A 81 -4.46 -34.26 13.95
N GLU A 82 -4.00 -33.78 15.10
CA GLU A 82 -3.27 -32.50 15.18
C GLU A 82 -2.00 -32.52 16.04
N LEU A 83 -1.37 -33.69 16.27
CA LEU A 83 0.04 -33.72 16.69
C LEU A 83 0.98 -33.54 15.48
N LYS A 84 0.78 -32.48 14.70
CA LYS A 84 1.73 -32.13 13.65
C LYS A 84 1.64 -30.69 13.20
N LEU A 85 1.85 -29.73 14.10
CA LEU A 85 2.40 -28.44 13.68
C LEU A 85 3.47 -28.00 14.67
N GLY A 86 4.70 -28.12 14.21
CA GLY A 86 5.90 -27.80 14.96
C GLY A 86 5.90 -26.38 15.49
N PHE A 87 6.66 -26.25 16.57
CA PHE A 87 7.44 -25.06 16.87
C PHE A 87 7.96 -24.38 15.59
N SER A 88 8.04 -23.05 15.65
CA SER A 88 8.65 -22.12 14.69
C SER A 88 7.94 -21.88 13.35
N LYS A 89 7.20 -20.77 13.30
CA LYS A 89 7.50 -19.73 12.32
C LYS A 89 7.72 -18.42 13.06
N ALA A 90 8.93 -17.89 12.90
CA ALA A 90 9.34 -16.58 13.37
C ALA A 90 8.26 -15.56 13.04
N THR A 91 7.84 -14.80 14.04
CA THR A 91 7.12 -13.55 13.83
C THR A 91 8.03 -12.67 12.99
N SER A 92 7.77 -12.56 11.68
CA SER A 92 8.45 -11.58 10.85
C SER A 92 8.02 -10.21 11.37
N LYS A 93 8.84 -9.62 12.25
CA LYS A 93 8.66 -8.25 12.70
C LYS A 93 8.51 -7.38 11.45
N PRO A 94 7.43 -6.60 11.28
CA PRO A 94 7.35 -5.68 10.17
C PRO A 94 8.52 -4.70 10.30
N LYS A 95 9.35 -4.60 9.26
CA LYS A 95 10.49 -3.68 9.21
C LYS A 95 9.99 -2.25 9.49
N PRO A 96 10.67 -1.46 10.34
CA PRO A 96 10.33 -0.05 10.49
C PRO A 96 10.57 0.66 9.16
N GLN A 97 9.51 1.26 8.61
CA GLN A 97 9.59 2.12 7.44
C GLN A 97 10.39 3.37 7.82
N GLN A 98 11.65 3.44 7.41
CA GLN A 98 12.47 4.63 7.58
C GLN A 98 11.78 5.81 6.90
N GLN A 99 11.31 6.78 7.69
CA GLN A 99 11.00 8.10 7.18
C GLN A 99 12.29 8.68 6.62
N ARG A 100 12.33 8.85 5.29
CA ARG A 100 13.38 9.60 4.62
C ARG A 100 13.34 11.03 5.16
N ARG A 101 14.21 11.35 6.11
CA ARG A 101 14.50 12.74 6.46
C ARG A 101 15.05 13.41 5.20
N ARG A 102 14.24 14.29 4.59
CA ARG A 102 14.71 15.21 3.55
C ARG A 102 15.64 16.23 4.22
N GLY A 103 16.94 15.88 4.25
CA GLY A 103 18.01 16.75 4.72
C GLY A 103 18.57 17.61 3.59
N ARG A 104 18.07 18.85 3.51
CA ARG A 104 18.63 20.10 2.99
C ARG A 104 19.95 20.03 2.18
N LEU A 105 19.88 20.43 0.91
CA LEU A 105 21.03 20.79 0.05
C LEU A 105 21.87 21.89 0.74
N LYS A 106 23.15 21.62 0.97
CA LYS A 106 24.15 22.66 1.25
C LYS A 106 24.68 23.17 -0.07
N THR A 107 24.33 24.39 -0.42
CA THR A 107 25.07 25.19 -1.40
C THR A 107 26.41 25.56 -0.77
N GLN A 108 27.52 25.18 -1.42
CA GLN A 108 28.79 25.88 -1.23
C GLN A 108 29.04 26.73 -2.47
N SER A 109 28.60 27.98 -2.37
CA SER A 109 29.25 29.09 -3.05
C SER A 109 30.64 29.25 -2.39
N GLY A 110 31.71 29.24 -3.18
CA GLY A 110 33.05 29.42 -2.66
C GLY A 110 34.16 29.28 -3.71
N LYS A 111 34.23 30.22 -4.64
CA LYS A 111 35.44 30.50 -5.44
C LYS A 111 36.62 30.76 -4.49
N ARG A 112 37.74 30.05 -4.67
CA ARG A 112 39.07 30.66 -4.58
C ARG A 112 40.10 29.82 -5.32
N ARG A 113 40.52 30.35 -6.47
CA ARG A 113 41.80 30.00 -7.11
C ARG A 113 42.93 30.40 -6.17
N GLN A 114 43.92 29.55 -6.00
CA GLN A 114 45.25 29.95 -5.59
C GLN A 114 46.25 29.37 -6.58
N ILE A 115 46.98 30.31 -7.18
CA ILE A 115 48.36 30.31 -7.69
C ILE A 115 48.77 29.10 -8.54
#